data_AF-A0A395IXJ3-F1
#
_entry.id   AF-A0A395IXJ3-F1
#
_cell.length_a   1.000
_cell.length_b   1.000
_cell.length_c   1.000
_cell.angle_alpha   90.00
_cell.angle_beta   90.00
_cell.angle_gamma   90.00
#
_symmetry.space_group_name_H-M   'P 1'
#
loop_
_entity.id
_entity.type
_entity.pdbx_description
1 polymer ?
#
loop_
_entity_poly.entity_id
_entity_poly.type
_entity_poly.pdbx_seq_one_letter_code
_entity_poly.pdbx_strand_id
1 'polypeptide(L)'
;MPLWSQHALRKRESNDAQLSSTEFLNQFTLNDTNSYFTSDVGGPIQEDTSLKAGERGPTLLEDFIFRQKIQHFDHERVPERAVHARGAAASFLSEEGKETPVFVRFSTVAGSRGSADTARDVHGFATRFYTDEGNFDIVGNNIPVFFIQDAILFPDLIHAVKPSRTQPSTLHTLFWAMAGNGIPRSFRHMDGFGVHTFRLVNDSGASKLIKWHWKSKQGKASLVWEEAQVLAGKNADFHRKDLWDAIESGNGPEWELGIQVVEEEDVLKFGFDLLDPTKILPEELVPVQRIGVMKLNANPRNYFAETEQVMFQPGHIVRGIDFTDDPLLQGRIFSYLDTQLNRHGGPNFEQIPINRPRVPVHNNNRDGAGQQYIPLNTAAYSPNSVNNGYPETGKSNYYFYNSLIPAEQQFLINAIRFEASQLTSSVVKSNVLIQLNRVSHDLAKRVASVLNLPVPDEDDTYYNDNKTSSITIFGDELPTIATLNVGVLVSVKNNASLTQSGKSGNSIFYLWDATLFDGIIVANGAETLFTNGSKSTYFPADRPRQILLDAYNWGKPVGTLGNARTALTVAQISAGAGVYSNVTEVDELVKEFEAGLKTFRFVERFALDE
;
A
#
# COMPACT_ATOMS: atom_id res chain seq x y z
N MET A 1 31.22 34.61 -22.89
CA MET A 1 29.87 33.97 -22.93
C MET A 1 29.69 33.27 -21.59
N PRO A 2 28.67 33.59 -20.78
CA PRO A 2 28.42 32.89 -19.52
C PRO A 2 27.64 31.60 -19.78
N LEU A 3 28.10 30.46 -19.23
CA LEU A 3 27.44 29.16 -19.45
C LEU A 3 27.64 28.15 -18.29
N TRP A 4 27.85 28.64 -17.07
CA TRP A 4 28.00 27.82 -15.87
C TRP A 4 27.13 28.42 -14.76
N SER A 5 26.04 27.74 -14.42
CA SER A 5 25.02 28.23 -13.47
C SER A 5 25.22 27.61 -12.08
N GLN A 6 24.80 28.33 -11.04
CA GLN A 6 24.93 27.92 -9.64
C GLN A 6 24.12 26.64 -9.35
N HIS A 7 24.81 25.50 -9.23
CA HIS A 7 24.20 24.23 -8.85
C HIS A 7 24.68 23.77 -7.47
N ALA A 8 23.98 24.30 -6.46
CA ALA A 8 23.59 23.51 -5.30
C ALA A 8 22.85 22.22 -5.75
N LEU A 9 22.57 21.30 -4.83
CA LEU A 9 21.59 20.23 -5.08
C LEU A 9 20.20 20.86 -5.16
N ARG A 10 19.85 21.38 -6.35
CA ARG A 10 18.49 21.87 -6.66
C ARG A 10 17.52 20.69 -6.57
N LYS A 11 16.28 20.97 -6.14
CA LYS A 11 15.11 20.18 -6.52
C LYS A 11 15.20 19.90 -8.03
N ARG A 12 14.93 18.67 -8.47
CA ARG A 12 15.01 18.34 -9.91
C ARG A 12 14.18 19.33 -10.73
N GLU A 13 14.80 19.96 -11.72
CA GLU A 13 14.08 20.87 -12.62
C GLU A 13 13.08 20.06 -13.44
N SER A 14 11.81 20.50 -13.44
CA SER A 14 10.65 19.73 -13.88
C SER A 14 10.52 19.55 -15.41
N ASN A 15 11.65 19.55 -16.12
CA ASN A 15 11.75 19.43 -17.57
C ASN A 15 11.86 17.96 -18.05
N ASP A 16 12.19 17.03 -17.15
CA ASP A 16 11.95 15.60 -17.37
C ASP A 16 10.44 15.34 -17.25
N ALA A 17 9.73 15.37 -18.37
CA ALA A 17 8.27 15.18 -18.42
C ALA A 17 7.87 13.81 -17.84
N GLN A 18 7.25 13.83 -16.66
CA GLN A 18 6.80 12.60 -15.99
C GLN A 18 5.65 11.95 -16.77
N LEU A 19 5.94 10.82 -17.39
CA LEU A 19 4.91 9.92 -17.91
C LEU A 19 4.00 9.47 -16.77
N SER A 20 2.69 9.44 -17.01
CA SER A 20 1.75 8.78 -16.09
C SER A 20 2.14 7.31 -15.90
N SER A 21 1.73 6.66 -14.80
CA SER A 21 1.98 5.22 -14.62
C SER A 21 1.43 4.39 -15.79
N THR A 22 0.34 4.84 -16.42
CA THR A 22 -0.22 4.21 -17.63
C THR A 22 0.76 4.28 -18.80
N GLU A 23 1.29 5.46 -19.12
CA GLU A 23 2.22 5.65 -20.24
C GLU A 23 3.60 5.03 -19.99
N PHE A 24 4.06 5.02 -18.73
CA PHE A 24 5.28 4.33 -18.33
C PHE A 24 5.15 2.82 -18.52
N LEU A 25 4.06 2.21 -18.04
CA LEU A 25 3.83 0.76 -18.14
C LEU A 25 3.49 0.30 -19.57
N ASN A 26 3.02 1.19 -20.45
CA ASN A 26 2.83 0.89 -21.88
C ASN A 26 4.12 0.40 -22.55
N GLN A 27 5.29 0.87 -22.12
CA GLN A 27 6.61 0.46 -22.67
C GLN A 27 6.94 -1.02 -22.42
N PHE A 28 6.25 -1.65 -21.47
CA PHE A 28 6.46 -3.05 -21.05
C PHE A 28 5.22 -3.93 -21.30
N THR A 29 4.23 -3.41 -22.04
CA THR A 29 2.96 -4.12 -22.29
C THR A 29 3.02 -4.90 -23.59
N LEU A 30 2.91 -6.23 -23.51
CA LEU A 30 2.68 -7.11 -24.65
C LEU A 30 1.19 -7.05 -25.06
N ASN A 31 0.91 -7.19 -26.36
CA ASN A 31 -0.44 -7.22 -26.90
C ASN A 31 -0.52 -8.20 -28.08
N ASP A 32 -1.06 -9.38 -27.84
CA ASP A 32 -1.11 -10.49 -28.80
C ASP A 32 -2.30 -10.40 -29.78
N THR A 33 -3.05 -9.29 -29.75
CA THR A 33 -4.23 -9.10 -30.62
C THR A 33 -3.82 -9.08 -32.09
N ASN A 34 -4.37 -10.01 -32.88
CA ASN A 34 -4.02 -10.25 -34.29
C ASN A 34 -2.56 -10.72 -34.54
N SER A 35 -1.91 -11.32 -33.54
CA SER A 35 -0.59 -11.96 -33.68
C SER A 35 -0.67 -13.47 -33.89
N TYR A 36 0.41 -14.07 -34.42
CA TYR A 36 0.64 -15.51 -34.37
C TYR A 36 1.35 -15.89 -33.07
N PHE A 37 1.15 -17.11 -32.58
CA PHE A 37 1.97 -17.67 -31.50
C PHE A 37 3.45 -17.69 -31.90
N THR A 38 4.32 -17.21 -31.03
CA THR A 38 5.78 -17.35 -31.14
C THR A 38 6.36 -18.06 -29.92
N SER A 39 7.55 -18.61 -30.10
CA SER A 39 8.46 -18.91 -28.99
C SER A 39 8.94 -17.65 -28.30
N ASP A 40 9.53 -17.77 -27.11
CA ASP A 40 10.10 -16.64 -26.34
C ASP A 40 11.23 -15.90 -27.09
N VAL A 41 11.75 -16.51 -28.16
CA VAL A 41 12.77 -15.95 -29.08
C VAL A 41 12.17 -15.48 -30.42
N GLY A 42 10.86 -15.29 -30.51
CA GLY A 42 10.17 -14.63 -31.63
C GLY A 42 9.92 -15.49 -32.88
N GLY A 43 10.39 -16.74 -32.93
CA GLY A 43 10.08 -17.67 -34.02
C GLY A 43 8.63 -18.18 -33.93
N PRO A 44 7.80 -18.10 -35.00
CA PRO A 44 6.41 -18.59 -34.99
C PRO A 44 6.29 -20.10 -34.74
N ILE A 45 5.24 -20.51 -34.03
CA ILE A 45 5.03 -21.90 -33.56
C ILE A 45 3.56 -22.35 -33.62
N GLN A 46 3.33 -23.66 -33.50
CA GLN A 46 2.07 -24.29 -33.10
C GLN A 46 2.32 -25.06 -31.80
N GLU A 47 1.45 -24.91 -30.80
CA GLU A 47 1.72 -25.29 -29.40
C GLU A 47 0.67 -26.22 -28.75
N ASP A 48 -0.34 -26.62 -29.51
CA ASP A 48 -1.47 -27.46 -29.08
C ASP A 48 -1.17 -28.97 -29.07
N THR A 49 -0.14 -29.40 -29.80
CA THR A 49 0.15 -30.81 -30.09
C THR A 49 1.66 -31.09 -30.00
N SER A 50 2.07 -31.95 -29.07
CA SER A 50 3.49 -32.36 -28.94
C SER A 50 3.94 -33.23 -30.12
N LEU A 51 5.19 -33.04 -30.55
CA LEU A 51 5.87 -33.84 -31.58
C LEU A 51 6.10 -35.29 -31.09
N LYS A 52 5.73 -36.27 -31.92
CA LYS A 52 5.74 -37.70 -31.58
C LYS A 52 6.33 -38.57 -32.69
N ALA A 53 6.85 -39.75 -32.32
CA ALA A 53 7.28 -40.79 -33.26
C ALA A 53 6.08 -41.49 -33.93
N GLY A 54 5.34 -40.77 -34.78
CA GLY A 54 4.06 -41.18 -35.36
C GLY A 54 2.86 -40.86 -34.46
N GLU A 55 1.64 -40.90 -35.02
CA GLU A 55 0.40 -40.38 -34.40
C GLU A 55 0.12 -40.91 -32.99
N ARG A 56 0.46 -42.18 -32.74
CA ARG A 56 0.28 -42.88 -31.45
C ARG A 56 1.61 -43.22 -30.77
N GLY A 57 2.71 -42.64 -31.22
CA GLY A 57 4.05 -42.84 -30.66
C GLY A 57 4.33 -41.99 -29.41
N PRO A 58 5.47 -42.23 -28.74
CA PRO A 58 5.94 -41.37 -27.65
C PRO A 58 6.30 -39.97 -28.15
N THR A 59 6.18 -38.98 -27.25
CA THR A 59 6.69 -37.62 -27.45
C THR A 59 8.21 -37.62 -27.60
N LEU A 60 8.75 -36.80 -28.50
CA LEU A 60 10.19 -36.70 -28.76
C LEU A 60 10.84 -35.60 -27.90
N LEU A 61 12.04 -35.88 -27.37
CA LEU A 61 12.80 -34.91 -26.56
C LEU A 61 13.27 -33.69 -27.38
N GLU A 62 13.39 -33.81 -28.70
CA GLU A 62 13.74 -32.68 -29.57
C GLU A 62 12.65 -31.59 -29.63
N ASP A 63 11.40 -31.89 -29.21
CA ASP A 63 10.29 -30.93 -29.13
C ASP A 63 10.63 -29.73 -28.23
N PHE A 64 11.10 -28.66 -28.87
CA PHE A 64 11.49 -27.43 -28.18
C PHE A 64 10.27 -26.62 -27.77
N ILE A 65 9.15 -26.73 -28.49
CA ILE A 65 7.93 -25.95 -28.25
C ILE A 65 7.26 -26.44 -26.97
N PHE A 66 7.11 -27.76 -26.82
CA PHE A 66 6.69 -28.39 -25.57
C PHE A 66 7.64 -28.02 -24.43
N ARG A 67 8.97 -28.17 -24.63
CA ARG A 67 9.94 -27.91 -23.56
C ARG A 67 9.94 -26.47 -23.06
N GLN A 68 9.97 -25.45 -23.92
CA GLN A 68 9.95 -24.05 -23.44
C GLN A 68 8.63 -23.71 -22.74
N LYS A 69 7.48 -24.14 -23.30
CA LYS A 69 6.15 -23.88 -22.71
C LYS A 69 6.00 -24.52 -21.31
N ILE A 70 6.40 -25.79 -21.16
CA ILE A 70 6.37 -26.48 -19.87
C ILE A 70 7.41 -25.91 -18.90
N GLN A 71 8.63 -25.63 -19.35
CA GLN A 71 9.66 -25.04 -18.50
C GLN A 71 9.22 -23.67 -17.94
N HIS A 72 8.57 -22.83 -18.75
CA HIS A 72 8.03 -21.55 -18.26
C HIS A 72 6.87 -21.75 -17.27
N PHE A 73 5.95 -22.68 -17.55
CA PHE A 73 4.85 -23.03 -16.65
C PHE A 73 5.35 -23.51 -15.27
N ASP A 74 6.31 -24.44 -15.26
CA ASP A 74 6.89 -25.02 -14.04
C ASP A 74 7.59 -23.96 -13.16
N HIS A 75 8.04 -22.84 -13.75
CA HIS A 75 8.75 -21.75 -13.06
C HIS A 75 7.90 -20.49 -12.83
N GLU A 76 6.58 -20.50 -13.11
CA GLU A 76 5.68 -19.35 -12.83
C GLU A 76 5.60 -18.96 -11.33
N ARG A 77 6.04 -19.83 -10.41
CA ARG A 77 5.79 -19.70 -8.97
C ARG A 77 7.00 -19.12 -8.24
N VAL A 78 7.10 -17.79 -8.18
CA VAL A 78 7.97 -17.12 -7.20
C VAL A 78 7.47 -17.34 -5.76
N PRO A 79 8.36 -17.31 -4.74
CA PRO A 79 7.96 -17.37 -3.34
C PRO A 79 6.94 -16.28 -2.99
N GLU A 80 5.96 -16.63 -2.15
CA GLU A 80 5.08 -15.61 -1.57
C GLU A 80 5.83 -14.75 -0.53
N ARG A 81 5.27 -13.59 -0.19
CA ARG A 81 5.82 -12.73 0.86
C ARG A 81 5.66 -13.43 2.21
N ALA A 82 6.69 -13.42 3.06
CA ALA A 82 6.69 -14.11 4.36
C ALA A 82 5.54 -13.69 5.31
N VAL A 83 5.05 -12.46 5.10
CA VAL A 83 3.79 -11.89 5.62
C VAL A 83 3.16 -11.04 4.50
N HIS A 84 1.88 -10.66 4.63
CA HIS A 84 1.22 -9.73 3.71
C HIS A 84 1.05 -10.21 2.25
N ALA A 85 0.43 -11.36 2.01
CA ALA A 85 0.36 -11.99 0.68
C ALA A 85 -0.64 -11.42 -0.36
N ARG A 86 -1.33 -10.27 -0.13
CA ARG A 86 -2.46 -9.75 -0.97
C ARG A 86 -2.45 -8.19 -1.27
N GLY A 87 -3.12 -7.62 -2.32
CA GLY A 87 -3.54 -6.15 -2.40
C GLY A 87 -3.51 -5.27 -3.71
N ALA A 88 -3.96 -3.99 -3.67
CA ALA A 88 -3.93 -2.93 -4.77
C ALA A 88 -4.00 -1.40 -4.28
N ALA A 89 -4.18 -0.33 -5.14
CA ALA A 89 -3.16 0.78 -5.33
C ALA A 89 -3.41 2.38 -5.46
N ALA A 90 -2.72 3.36 -4.74
CA ALA A 90 -2.40 4.84 -5.08
C ALA A 90 -1.38 5.71 -4.16
N SER A 91 -1.45 7.09 -3.93
CA SER A 91 -0.35 8.02 -3.34
C SER A 91 -0.28 9.63 -3.39
N PHE A 92 0.82 10.26 -2.82
CA PHE A 92 1.57 11.61 -2.94
C PHE A 92 1.29 13.02 -2.21
N LEU A 93 2.37 13.86 -2.00
CA LEU A 93 2.43 15.29 -1.48
C LEU A 93 3.69 16.15 -1.91
N SER A 94 3.58 17.41 -2.40
CA SER A 94 4.67 18.45 -2.31
C SER A 94 4.32 19.91 -2.69
N GLU A 95 3.16 20.16 -3.30
CA GLU A 95 2.69 21.46 -3.80
C GLU A 95 1.16 21.36 -3.90
N GLU A 96 0.40 22.43 -3.64
CA GLU A 96 -1.06 22.34 -3.68
C GLU A 96 -1.54 22.06 -5.11
N GLY A 97 -2.34 21.00 -5.29
CA GLY A 97 -2.87 20.62 -6.60
C GLY A 97 -1.86 19.97 -7.57
N LYS A 98 -0.61 19.75 -7.17
CA LYS A 98 0.29 18.83 -7.90
C LYS A 98 -0.29 17.41 -7.84
N GLU A 99 0.05 16.57 -8.82
CA GLU A 99 -0.26 15.13 -8.84
C GLU A 99 1.03 14.29 -8.85
N THR A 100 0.92 12.98 -8.65
CA THR A 100 1.99 12.00 -8.93
C THR A 100 1.37 10.63 -9.19
N PRO A 101 1.90 9.79 -10.10
CA PRO A 101 1.44 8.41 -10.32
C PRO A 101 1.98 7.47 -9.23
N VAL A 102 1.21 6.46 -8.78
CA VAL A 102 1.36 5.92 -7.42
C VAL A 102 0.72 4.52 -7.21
N PHE A 103 1.14 3.71 -6.22
CA PHE A 103 0.68 2.31 -6.03
C PHE A 103 0.68 1.78 -4.56
N VAL A 104 -0.49 1.57 -3.96
CA VAL A 104 -0.79 0.88 -2.67
C VAL A 104 -0.89 -0.66 -2.80
N ARG A 105 -0.92 -1.39 -1.68
CA ARG A 105 -1.27 -2.81 -1.61
C ARG A 105 -1.90 -3.23 -0.26
N PHE A 106 -3.21 -3.48 -0.26
CA PHE A 106 -4.00 -3.96 0.91
C PHE A 106 -3.94 -5.47 1.19
N SER A 107 -3.63 -5.90 2.41
CA SER A 107 -3.35 -7.31 2.73
C SER A 107 -3.94 -7.77 4.06
N THR A 108 -4.14 -9.07 4.27
CA THR A 108 -4.08 -9.72 5.60
C THR A 108 -2.62 -10.04 5.96
N VAL A 109 -2.27 -10.41 7.20
CA VAL A 109 -0.88 -10.65 7.65
C VAL A 109 -0.48 -12.12 7.57
N ALA A 110 -1.24 -13.01 8.23
CA ALA A 110 -0.79 -14.34 8.63
C ALA A 110 -1.06 -15.45 7.60
N GLY A 111 -2.03 -15.24 6.71
CA GLY A 111 -2.45 -16.19 5.69
C GLY A 111 -1.56 -16.17 4.43
N SER A 112 -1.34 -17.36 3.86
CA SER A 112 -0.70 -17.54 2.54
C SER A 112 -1.58 -16.99 1.41
N ARG A 113 -1.01 -16.81 0.21
CA ARG A 113 -1.63 -16.15 -0.96
C ARG A 113 -3.01 -16.70 -1.37
N GLY A 114 -3.31 -17.96 -1.04
CA GLY A 114 -4.61 -18.63 -1.28
C GLY A 114 -5.62 -18.54 -0.13
N SER A 115 -5.36 -17.81 0.96
CA SER A 115 -6.32 -17.61 2.05
C SER A 115 -7.46 -16.66 1.67
N ALA A 116 -8.56 -16.74 2.42
CA ALA A 116 -9.71 -15.87 2.27
C ALA A 116 -9.42 -14.44 2.74
N ASP A 117 -9.94 -13.45 2.00
CA ASP A 117 -9.80 -12.03 2.31
C ASP A 117 -10.44 -11.65 3.67
N THR A 118 -11.56 -12.28 4.05
CA THR A 118 -12.36 -11.95 5.26
C THR A 118 -11.93 -12.69 6.54
N ALA A 119 -10.68 -13.16 6.61
CA ALA A 119 -10.13 -13.71 7.84
C ALA A 119 -9.96 -12.62 8.92
N ARG A 120 -10.15 -12.97 10.20
CA ARG A 120 -9.83 -12.04 11.30
C ARG A 120 -8.32 -11.86 11.42
N ASP A 121 -7.81 -10.69 11.05
CA ASP A 121 -6.38 -10.40 11.03
C ASP A 121 -6.10 -8.89 11.10
N VAL A 122 -4.86 -8.51 11.41
CA VAL A 122 -4.37 -7.15 11.10
C VAL A 122 -4.30 -7.03 9.58
N HIS A 123 -4.74 -5.90 9.02
CA HIS A 123 -4.66 -5.68 7.58
C HIS A 123 -3.53 -4.71 7.23
N GLY A 124 -2.62 -5.08 6.33
CA GLY A 124 -1.56 -4.21 5.83
C GLY A 124 -2.06 -3.22 4.79
N PHE A 125 -1.55 -1.99 4.82
CA PHE A 125 -1.86 -0.87 3.94
C PHE A 125 -0.52 -0.22 3.51
N ALA A 126 0.19 -0.88 2.58
CA ALA A 126 1.46 -0.38 2.05
C ALA A 126 1.22 0.56 0.86
N THR A 127 2.00 1.63 0.70
CA THR A 127 1.65 2.77 -0.17
C THR A 127 2.89 3.34 -0.89
N ARG A 128 2.99 3.25 -2.23
CA ARG A 128 4.13 3.74 -3.03
C ARG A 128 3.84 5.07 -3.72
N PHE A 129 4.77 6.00 -3.53
CA PHE A 129 4.83 7.34 -4.07
C PHE A 129 5.93 7.36 -5.15
N TYR A 130 5.62 7.33 -6.46
CA TYR A 130 6.68 7.41 -7.50
C TYR A 130 7.03 8.88 -7.81
N THR A 131 7.61 9.58 -6.83
CA THR A 131 7.83 11.05 -6.88
C THR A 131 8.91 11.49 -7.89
N ASP A 132 8.97 12.81 -8.11
CA ASP A 132 10.04 13.54 -8.83
C ASP A 132 11.42 13.42 -8.17
N GLU A 133 11.52 13.00 -6.91
CA GLU A 133 12.81 12.76 -6.22
C GLU A 133 13.10 11.28 -5.92
N GLY A 134 12.20 10.35 -6.30
CA GLY A 134 12.38 8.91 -6.13
C GLY A 134 11.13 8.19 -5.63
N ASN A 135 11.25 6.88 -5.37
CA ASN A 135 10.18 6.13 -4.71
C ASN A 135 10.19 6.41 -3.20
N PHE A 136 9.04 6.73 -2.61
CA PHE A 136 8.80 6.73 -1.17
C PHE A 136 7.70 5.73 -0.84
N ASP A 137 7.85 4.92 0.21
CA ASP A 137 6.86 3.89 0.59
C ASP A 137 6.36 4.04 2.05
N ILE A 138 5.09 4.42 2.26
CA ILE A 138 4.42 4.28 3.57
C ILE A 138 3.93 2.84 3.71
N VAL A 139 4.71 1.98 4.35
CA VAL A 139 4.38 0.56 4.56
C VAL A 139 3.62 0.35 5.88
N GLY A 140 2.34 0.75 5.89
CA GLY A 140 1.47 0.81 7.08
C GLY A 140 0.52 -0.38 7.28
N ASN A 141 -0.38 -0.25 8.25
CA ASN A 141 -1.47 -1.19 8.59
C ASN A 141 -2.82 -0.44 8.80
N ASN A 142 -3.94 -1.15 8.88
CA ASN A 142 -5.27 -0.62 9.21
C ASN A 142 -5.53 -0.43 10.73
N ILE A 143 -4.49 -0.65 11.53
CA ILE A 143 -4.47 -0.54 13.00
C ILE A 143 -3.24 0.32 13.36
N PRO A 144 -3.37 1.32 14.23
CA PRO A 144 -2.34 2.34 14.46
C PRO A 144 -1.14 1.88 15.30
N VAL A 145 -1.13 0.62 15.76
CA VAL A 145 -0.14 0.05 16.69
C VAL A 145 0.28 -1.36 16.28
N PHE A 146 1.50 -1.76 16.63
CA PHE A 146 2.04 -3.10 16.40
C PHE A 146 2.09 -3.96 17.67
N PHE A 147 2.19 -5.29 17.49
CA PHE A 147 2.16 -6.27 18.58
C PHE A 147 3.44 -6.30 19.45
N ILE A 148 4.56 -5.75 18.97
CA ILE A 148 5.90 -5.88 19.57
C ILE A 148 6.64 -4.54 19.44
N GLN A 149 7.60 -4.31 20.34
CA GLN A 149 8.36 -3.04 20.43
C GLN A 149 9.70 -3.08 19.68
N ASP A 150 10.21 -4.28 19.37
CA ASP A 150 11.52 -4.50 18.75
C ASP A 150 11.40 -5.50 17.59
N ALA A 151 12.08 -5.22 16.47
CA ALA A 151 12.08 -6.07 15.29
C ALA A 151 12.71 -7.46 15.49
N ILE A 152 13.60 -7.65 16.46
CA ILE A 152 14.20 -8.97 16.74
C ILE A 152 13.16 -10.01 17.17
N LEU A 153 12.04 -9.55 17.74
CA LEU A 153 10.90 -10.38 18.14
C LEU A 153 9.91 -10.65 16.99
N PHE A 154 10.14 -10.11 15.78
CA PHE A 154 9.25 -10.30 14.65
C PHE A 154 9.15 -11.76 14.18
N PRO A 155 10.25 -12.54 14.06
CA PRO A 155 10.16 -13.97 13.78
C PRO A 155 9.36 -14.71 14.86
N ASP A 156 9.62 -14.43 16.15
CA ASP A 156 8.89 -15.06 17.25
C ASP A 156 7.39 -14.76 17.20
N LEU A 157 7.00 -13.50 16.94
CA LEU A 157 5.60 -13.10 16.76
C LEU A 157 4.94 -13.87 15.61
N ILE A 158 5.56 -13.89 14.43
CA ILE A 158 5.00 -14.57 13.24
C ILE A 158 4.97 -16.10 13.42
N HIS A 159 5.93 -16.66 14.16
CA HIS A 159 5.93 -18.07 14.60
C HIS A 159 4.96 -18.37 15.77
N ALA A 160 4.40 -17.36 16.44
CA ALA A 160 3.49 -17.48 17.60
C ALA A 160 2.02 -17.13 17.31
N VAL A 161 1.74 -16.37 16.24
CA VAL A 161 0.39 -16.28 15.61
C VAL A 161 0.12 -17.44 14.64
N LYS A 162 1.18 -17.99 14.02
CA LYS A 162 1.25 -19.43 13.70
C LYS A 162 1.48 -20.16 15.05
N PRO A 163 0.99 -21.37 15.32
CA PRO A 163 0.52 -21.72 16.68
C PRO A 163 1.51 -21.60 17.88
N SER A 164 1.28 -20.56 18.70
CA SER A 164 1.47 -20.42 20.16
C SER A 164 2.68 -19.64 20.72
N ARG A 165 2.38 -18.48 21.31
CA ARG A 165 2.86 -17.95 22.63
C ARG A 165 2.29 -16.54 22.90
N THR A 166 2.26 -16.11 24.16
CA THR A 166 1.73 -14.80 24.58
C THR A 166 2.82 -13.91 25.18
N GLN A 167 2.78 -12.60 24.87
CA GLN A 167 3.60 -11.56 25.50
C GLN A 167 2.71 -10.33 25.82
N PRO A 168 2.91 -9.59 26.92
CA PRO A 168 2.00 -8.49 27.31
C PRO A 168 1.93 -7.31 26.32
N SER A 169 2.99 -7.07 25.54
CA SER A 169 3.04 -6.03 24.50
C SER A 169 2.01 -6.23 23.39
N THR A 170 1.61 -7.48 23.11
CA THR A 170 0.69 -7.79 22.01
C THR A 170 -0.75 -7.33 22.29
N LEU A 171 -1.10 -7.08 23.55
CA LEU A 171 -2.49 -6.87 23.98
C LEU A 171 -3.18 -5.69 23.29
N HIS A 172 -2.48 -4.59 23.02
CA HIS A 172 -3.11 -3.42 22.39
C HIS A 172 -3.56 -3.75 20.96
N THR A 173 -2.65 -4.22 20.10
CA THR A 173 -2.98 -4.63 18.72
C THR A 173 -3.91 -5.84 18.69
N LEU A 174 -3.85 -6.74 19.69
CA LEU A 174 -4.81 -7.84 19.85
C LEU A 174 -6.24 -7.33 20.06
N PHE A 175 -6.45 -6.31 20.90
CA PHE A 175 -7.78 -5.72 21.12
C PHE A 175 -8.32 -5.11 19.81
N TRP A 176 -7.49 -4.40 19.04
CA TRP A 176 -7.86 -3.90 17.71
C TRP A 176 -8.21 -5.03 16.73
N ALA A 177 -7.44 -6.13 16.72
CA ALA A 177 -7.71 -7.29 15.86
C ALA A 177 -8.93 -8.12 16.29
N MET A 178 -9.36 -8.04 17.55
CA MET A 178 -10.60 -8.66 18.06
C MET A 178 -11.83 -7.76 17.87
N ALA A 179 -11.63 -6.45 17.75
CA ALA A 179 -12.66 -5.50 17.32
C ALA A 179 -13.00 -5.61 15.81
N GLY A 180 -13.85 -4.70 15.31
CA GLY A 180 -14.26 -4.65 13.90
C GLY A 180 -13.10 -4.40 12.91
N ASN A 181 -12.00 -3.75 13.34
CA ASN A 181 -10.81 -3.56 12.52
C ASN A 181 -10.15 -4.88 12.08
N GLY A 182 -10.38 -5.98 12.80
CA GLY A 182 -9.92 -7.31 12.38
C GLY A 182 -10.72 -7.90 11.22
N ILE A 183 -11.93 -7.42 10.95
CA ILE A 183 -12.85 -7.94 9.91
C ILE A 183 -13.54 -6.79 9.13
N PRO A 184 -12.78 -5.94 8.40
CA PRO A 184 -13.34 -4.81 7.67
C PRO A 184 -14.32 -5.26 6.58
N ARG A 185 -15.34 -4.44 6.29
CA ARG A 185 -16.33 -4.69 5.23
C ARG A 185 -15.68 -4.74 3.86
N SER A 186 -14.69 -3.89 3.61
CA SER A 186 -13.69 -4.09 2.56
C SER A 186 -12.48 -3.22 2.80
N PHE A 187 -11.44 -3.40 1.99
CA PHE A 187 -10.25 -2.53 2.01
C PHE A 187 -10.62 -1.04 1.90
N ARG A 188 -11.71 -0.70 1.20
CA ARG A 188 -12.17 0.69 1.01
C ARG A 188 -12.73 1.31 2.29
N HIS A 189 -13.17 0.50 3.25
CA HIS A 189 -13.86 0.90 4.48
C HIS A 189 -12.97 0.79 5.73
N MET A 190 -11.66 1.03 5.59
CA MET A 190 -10.71 1.08 6.70
C MET A 190 -9.78 2.29 6.58
N ASP A 191 -9.44 2.87 7.74
CA ASP A 191 -8.31 3.81 7.86
C ASP A 191 -6.97 3.05 7.67
N GLY A 192 -5.88 3.77 7.47
CA GLY A 192 -4.51 3.25 7.41
C GLY A 192 -3.55 4.09 8.24
N PHE A 193 -2.45 3.51 8.70
CA PHE A 193 -1.53 4.14 9.64
C PHE A 193 -0.09 3.72 9.38
N GLY A 194 0.85 4.66 9.46
CA GLY A 194 2.28 4.37 9.39
C GLY A 194 2.84 3.62 10.61
N VAL A 195 2.06 3.57 11.71
CA VAL A 195 2.37 3.02 13.04
C VAL A 195 3.54 3.73 13.74
N HIS A 196 4.72 3.68 13.14
CA HIS A 196 5.94 4.28 13.67
C HIS A 196 5.87 5.80 13.68
N THR A 197 6.66 6.41 14.56
CA THR A 197 6.99 7.83 14.43
C THR A 197 8.07 7.98 13.36
N PHE A 198 7.89 8.91 12.42
CA PHE A 198 8.88 9.33 11.43
C PHE A 198 9.29 10.78 11.71
N ARG A 199 10.30 11.27 11.00
CA ARG A 199 10.65 12.69 10.95
C ARG A 199 10.23 13.29 9.62
N LEU A 200 9.65 14.49 9.66
CA LEU A 200 9.75 15.44 8.54
C LEU A 200 10.97 16.32 8.79
N VAL A 201 11.76 16.57 7.76
CA VAL A 201 12.97 17.40 7.81
C VAL A 201 12.83 18.50 6.76
N ASN A 202 13.05 19.76 7.13
CA ASN A 202 13.00 20.87 6.16
C ASN A 202 14.39 21.14 5.54
N ASP A 203 14.46 22.02 4.54
CA ASP A 203 15.72 22.34 3.84
C ASP A 203 16.81 22.98 4.73
N SER A 204 16.47 23.45 5.94
CA SER A 204 17.45 23.92 6.94
C SER A 204 17.97 22.82 7.88
N GLY A 205 17.51 21.57 7.73
CA GLY A 205 17.86 20.44 8.58
C GLY A 205 17.10 20.38 9.90
N ALA A 206 16.18 21.31 10.17
CA ALA A 206 15.29 21.23 11.33
C ALA A 206 14.17 20.20 11.09
N SER A 207 13.90 19.37 12.08
CA SER A 207 12.97 18.25 12.00
C SER A 207 11.77 18.38 12.95
N LYS A 208 10.71 17.62 12.65
CA LYS A 208 9.57 17.38 13.54
C LYS A 208 9.15 15.91 13.49
N LEU A 209 8.70 15.39 14.62
CA LEU A 209 8.18 14.04 14.77
C LEU A 209 6.76 13.96 14.20
N ILE A 210 6.46 12.90 13.45
CA ILE A 210 5.15 12.70 12.81
C ILE A 210 4.63 11.26 12.90
N LYS A 211 3.30 11.09 12.90
CA LYS A 211 2.61 9.82 12.64
C LYS A 211 1.78 9.96 11.36
N TRP A 212 1.92 9.04 10.40
CA TRP A 212 1.14 9.02 9.15
C TRP A 212 -0.25 8.39 9.34
N HIS A 213 -1.27 9.03 8.78
CA HIS A 213 -2.67 8.58 8.77
C HIS A 213 -3.27 8.61 7.36
N TRP A 214 -4.00 7.57 6.99
CA TRP A 214 -4.92 7.52 5.86
C TRP A 214 -6.35 7.44 6.41
N LYS A 215 -7.19 8.44 6.15
CA LYS A 215 -8.59 8.47 6.62
C LYS A 215 -9.52 8.18 5.46
N SER A 216 -10.37 7.15 5.57
CA SER A 216 -11.18 6.71 4.42
C SER A 216 -12.32 7.66 4.09
N LYS A 217 -12.42 8.10 2.83
CA LYS A 217 -13.57 8.86 2.31
C LYS A 217 -14.78 7.97 1.96
N GLN A 218 -14.68 6.66 2.21
CA GLN A 218 -15.81 5.73 2.27
C GLN A 218 -16.20 5.40 3.72
N GLY A 219 -15.55 6.02 4.71
CA GLY A 219 -15.77 5.75 6.12
C GLY A 219 -15.18 4.44 6.63
N LYS A 220 -15.62 4.05 7.83
CA LYS A 220 -15.22 2.81 8.52
C LYS A 220 -16.41 1.89 8.68
N ALA A 221 -16.27 0.64 8.23
CA ALA A 221 -17.31 -0.38 8.33
C ALA A 221 -16.68 -1.78 8.48
N SER A 222 -17.29 -2.64 9.29
CA SER A 222 -16.85 -4.02 9.53
C SER A 222 -17.97 -5.03 9.28
N LEU A 223 -17.59 -6.27 9.00
CA LEU A 223 -18.50 -7.42 9.05
C LEU A 223 -18.82 -7.76 10.52
N VAL A 224 -19.83 -8.61 10.74
CA VAL A 224 -19.90 -9.41 11.97
C VAL A 224 -19.11 -10.72 11.81
N TRP A 225 -18.82 -11.42 12.90
CA TRP A 225 -17.81 -12.50 12.87
C TRP A 225 -18.30 -13.74 12.12
N GLU A 226 -19.52 -14.16 12.43
CA GLU A 226 -20.23 -15.26 11.77
C GLU A 226 -20.45 -14.98 10.28
N GLU A 227 -20.73 -13.72 9.91
CA GLU A 227 -20.79 -13.26 8.52
C GLU A 227 -19.42 -13.44 7.83
N ALA A 228 -18.34 -12.96 8.46
CA ALA A 228 -16.98 -13.07 7.93
C ALA A 228 -16.51 -14.53 7.76
N GLN A 229 -16.91 -15.43 8.68
CA GLN A 229 -16.63 -16.86 8.59
C GLN A 229 -17.40 -17.56 7.46
N VAL A 230 -18.69 -17.25 7.28
CA VAL A 230 -19.47 -17.79 6.15
C VAL A 230 -18.91 -17.24 4.83
N LEU A 231 -18.61 -15.94 4.78
CA LEU A 231 -18.11 -15.26 3.58
C LEU A 231 -16.75 -15.82 3.13
N ALA A 232 -15.85 -16.14 4.07
CA ALA A 232 -14.58 -16.79 3.77
C ALA A 232 -14.74 -18.11 3.00
N GLY A 233 -15.82 -18.86 3.22
CA GLY A 233 -16.15 -20.08 2.49
C GLY A 233 -17.04 -19.88 1.25
N LYS A 234 -17.76 -18.76 1.14
CA LYS A 234 -18.63 -18.43 -0.01
C LYS A 234 -17.90 -17.68 -1.12
N ASN A 235 -17.03 -16.76 -0.74
CA ASN A 235 -16.24 -15.92 -1.62
C ASN A 235 -14.94 -15.49 -0.91
N ALA A 236 -13.92 -16.35 -0.97
CA ALA A 236 -12.57 -16.05 -0.47
C ALA A 236 -11.95 -14.81 -1.15
N ASP A 237 -12.48 -14.40 -2.31
CA ASP A 237 -12.07 -13.27 -3.12
C ASP A 237 -12.91 -11.99 -2.86
N PHE A 238 -13.57 -11.87 -1.72
CA PHE A 238 -14.53 -10.78 -1.47
C PHE A 238 -13.92 -9.36 -1.49
N HIS A 239 -12.87 -9.07 -0.71
CA HIS A 239 -12.31 -7.72 -0.65
C HIS A 239 -11.58 -7.33 -1.93
N ARG A 240 -10.85 -8.26 -2.55
CA ARG A 240 -10.19 -8.04 -3.84
C ARG A 240 -11.19 -7.77 -4.96
N LYS A 241 -12.37 -8.43 -4.94
CA LYS A 241 -13.45 -8.18 -5.90
C LYS A 241 -14.19 -6.87 -5.62
N ASP A 242 -14.52 -6.57 -4.36
CA ASP A 242 -15.13 -5.30 -3.96
C ASP A 242 -14.28 -4.08 -4.40
N LEU A 243 -12.96 -4.19 -4.30
CA LEU A 243 -12.03 -3.17 -4.79
C LEU A 243 -11.97 -3.10 -6.32
N TRP A 244 -11.85 -4.24 -7.00
CA TRP A 244 -11.80 -4.29 -8.48
C TRP A 244 -13.07 -3.71 -9.10
N ASP A 245 -14.25 -4.18 -8.67
CA ASP A 245 -15.55 -3.75 -9.16
C ASP A 245 -15.83 -2.27 -8.86
N ALA A 246 -15.37 -1.75 -7.72
CA ALA A 246 -15.47 -0.33 -7.40
C ALA A 246 -14.67 0.53 -8.40
N ILE A 247 -13.46 0.11 -8.76
CA ILE A 247 -12.63 0.81 -9.76
C ILE A 247 -13.23 0.71 -11.17
N GLU A 248 -13.61 -0.49 -11.64
CA GLU A 248 -14.22 -0.67 -12.97
C GLU A 248 -15.55 0.10 -13.15
N SER A 249 -16.32 0.26 -12.07
CA SER A 249 -17.57 1.04 -12.09
C SER A 249 -17.36 2.55 -11.98
N GLY A 250 -16.12 3.04 -11.98
CA GLY A 250 -15.77 4.46 -11.82
C GLY A 250 -15.86 4.98 -10.38
N ASN A 251 -16.26 4.15 -9.42
CA ASN A 251 -16.33 4.45 -7.99
C ASN A 251 -15.00 4.18 -7.29
N GLY A 252 -13.90 4.56 -7.94
CA GLY A 252 -12.53 4.36 -7.47
C GLY A 252 -12.32 5.02 -6.11
N PRO A 253 -11.91 4.27 -5.06
CA PRO A 253 -11.95 4.73 -3.68
C PRO A 253 -10.89 5.78 -3.35
N GLU A 254 -11.19 6.60 -2.35
CA GLU A 254 -10.38 7.72 -1.90
C GLU A 254 -10.05 7.68 -0.40
N TRP A 255 -8.89 8.23 -0.05
CA TRP A 255 -8.47 8.50 1.33
C TRP A 255 -7.83 9.88 1.43
N GLU A 256 -8.01 10.53 2.57
CA GLU A 256 -7.23 11.71 2.93
C GLU A 256 -5.91 11.28 3.58
N LEU A 257 -4.79 11.83 3.11
CA LEU A 257 -3.51 11.74 3.81
C LEU A 257 -3.49 12.81 4.91
N GLY A 258 -3.07 12.40 6.10
CA GLY A 258 -2.89 13.28 7.23
C GLY A 258 -1.68 12.93 8.09
N ILE A 259 -1.25 13.90 8.89
CA ILE A 259 -0.17 13.76 9.87
C ILE A 259 -0.61 14.32 11.22
N GLN A 260 -0.19 13.64 12.28
CA GLN A 260 0.02 14.29 13.57
C GLN A 260 1.44 14.84 13.58
N VAL A 261 1.65 16.03 14.14
CA VAL A 261 2.96 16.71 14.15
C VAL A 261 3.33 17.12 15.57
N VAL A 262 4.55 16.82 15.98
CA VAL A 262 5.07 17.01 17.33
C VAL A 262 6.51 17.54 17.26
N GLU A 263 6.91 18.40 18.20
CA GLU A 263 8.30 18.87 18.31
C GLU A 263 9.22 17.75 18.85
N GLU A 264 10.50 17.73 18.47
CA GLU A 264 11.44 16.68 18.93
C GLU A 264 11.59 16.62 20.47
N GLU A 265 11.47 17.76 21.16
CA GLU A 265 11.53 17.84 22.63
C GLU A 265 10.31 17.25 23.35
N ASP A 266 9.18 17.09 22.64
CA ASP A 266 7.92 16.61 23.19
C ASP A 266 7.82 15.06 23.18
N VAL A 267 8.88 14.34 22.79
CA VAL A 267 8.89 12.88 22.54
C VAL A 267 8.41 11.99 23.71
N LEU A 268 8.51 12.46 24.96
CA LEU A 268 8.02 11.77 26.17
C LEU A 268 6.80 12.45 26.85
N LYS A 269 6.29 13.55 26.29
CA LYS A 269 5.35 14.47 26.95
C LYS A 269 3.96 13.88 27.21
N PHE A 270 3.56 12.89 26.42
CA PHE A 270 2.20 12.35 26.38
C PHE A 270 1.95 11.22 27.38
N GLY A 271 2.88 10.97 28.31
CA GLY A 271 2.80 9.88 29.30
C GLY A 271 3.27 8.52 28.77
N PHE A 272 3.82 8.49 27.56
CA PHE A 272 4.44 7.35 26.91
C PHE A 272 5.50 7.86 25.91
N ASP A 273 6.34 6.96 25.41
CA ASP A 273 7.36 7.26 24.40
C ASP A 273 6.76 7.18 22.99
N LEU A 274 6.93 8.23 22.17
CA LEU A 274 6.49 8.21 20.77
C LEU A 274 7.25 7.17 19.91
N LEU A 275 8.43 6.74 20.33
CA LEU A 275 9.23 5.68 19.69
C LEU A 275 8.69 4.27 19.95
N ASP A 276 7.68 4.12 20.82
CA ASP A 276 7.03 2.84 21.09
C ASP A 276 5.91 2.54 20.08
N PRO A 277 6.09 1.57 19.15
CA PRO A 277 5.09 1.23 18.14
C PRO A 277 3.83 0.55 18.71
N THR A 278 3.80 0.20 20.01
CA THR A 278 2.60 -0.31 20.69
C THR A 278 1.69 0.81 21.21
N LYS A 279 2.04 2.10 21.00
CA LYS A 279 1.29 3.27 21.52
C LYS A 279 0.71 4.14 20.39
N ILE A 280 -0.55 4.55 20.57
CA ILE A 280 -1.19 5.58 19.75
C ILE A 280 -0.87 6.97 20.31
N LEU A 281 -0.79 7.96 19.44
CA LEU A 281 -0.93 9.36 19.82
C LEU A 281 -2.42 9.73 19.66
N PRO A 282 -3.17 10.03 20.74
CA PRO A 282 -4.60 10.31 20.64
C PRO A 282 -4.88 11.55 19.79
N GLU A 283 -5.93 11.51 18.95
CA GLU A 283 -6.30 12.62 18.05
C GLU A 283 -6.77 13.86 18.85
N GLU A 284 -7.19 13.65 20.11
CA GLU A 284 -7.58 14.69 21.08
C GLU A 284 -6.38 15.45 21.68
N LEU A 285 -5.19 14.85 21.68
CA LEU A 285 -3.96 15.49 22.16
C LEU A 285 -3.18 16.14 21.02
N VAL A 286 -3.15 15.50 19.84
CA VAL A 286 -2.55 16.05 18.61
C VAL A 286 -3.45 15.68 17.43
N PRO A 287 -4.20 16.64 16.84
CA PRO A 287 -5.16 16.36 15.78
C PRO A 287 -4.47 16.01 14.45
N VAL A 288 -5.11 15.17 13.65
CA VAL A 288 -4.61 14.70 12.33
C VAL A 288 -4.84 15.76 11.26
N GLN A 289 -3.84 16.64 11.09
CA GLN A 289 -3.77 17.66 10.05
C GLN A 289 -3.87 17.00 8.68
N ARG A 290 -4.76 17.45 7.81
CA ARG A 290 -4.86 16.95 6.44
C ARG A 290 -3.83 17.63 5.56
N ILE A 291 -3.32 16.89 4.57
CA ILE A 291 -2.23 17.36 3.69
C ILE A 291 -2.41 16.96 2.22
N GLY A 292 -3.23 15.95 1.90
CA GLY A 292 -3.53 15.58 0.51
C GLY A 292 -4.64 14.53 0.38
N VAL A 293 -5.01 14.19 -0.86
CA VAL A 293 -6.02 13.17 -1.16
C VAL A 293 -5.46 12.15 -2.14
N MET A 294 -5.64 10.87 -1.81
CA MET A 294 -5.30 9.72 -2.63
C MET A 294 -6.57 9.16 -3.29
N LYS A 295 -6.52 8.83 -4.58
CA LYS A 295 -7.59 8.14 -5.32
C LYS A 295 -7.06 6.94 -6.09
N LEU A 296 -7.72 5.78 -5.98
CA LEU A 296 -7.38 4.59 -6.77
C LEU A 296 -8.35 4.54 -7.96
N ASN A 297 -7.86 4.74 -9.18
CA ASN A 297 -8.68 4.91 -10.38
C ASN A 297 -8.37 3.93 -11.54
N ALA A 298 -7.45 2.98 -11.32
CA ALA A 298 -7.08 1.96 -12.31
C ALA A 298 -6.76 0.63 -11.63
N ASN A 299 -7.20 -0.48 -12.25
CA ASN A 299 -6.80 -1.84 -11.88
C ASN A 299 -5.48 -2.23 -12.57
N PRO A 300 -4.68 -3.16 -11.99
CA PRO A 300 -3.50 -3.69 -12.65
C PRO A 300 -3.87 -4.49 -13.90
N ARG A 301 -3.07 -4.38 -14.95
CA ARG A 301 -3.24 -5.09 -16.23
C ARG A 301 -2.93 -6.57 -16.07
N ASN A 302 -1.93 -6.89 -15.25
CA ASN A 302 -1.56 -8.24 -14.88
C ASN A 302 -1.25 -8.33 -13.38
N TYR A 303 -2.07 -9.10 -12.65
CA TYR A 303 -1.91 -9.29 -11.20
C TYR A 303 -0.50 -9.78 -10.82
N PHE A 304 0.13 -10.64 -11.61
CA PHE A 304 1.44 -11.18 -11.29
C PHE A 304 2.57 -10.15 -11.49
N ALA A 305 2.62 -9.53 -12.68
CA ALA A 305 3.66 -8.58 -13.04
C ALA A 305 3.63 -7.27 -12.22
N GLU A 306 2.45 -6.90 -11.71
CA GLU A 306 2.26 -5.68 -10.92
C GLU A 306 2.06 -6.00 -9.43
N THR A 307 0.93 -6.58 -9.02
CA THR A 307 0.60 -6.83 -7.61
C THR A 307 1.48 -7.89 -6.94
N GLU A 308 1.82 -8.99 -7.61
CA GLU A 308 2.63 -10.04 -7.00
C GLU A 308 4.12 -9.66 -6.97
N GLN A 309 4.59 -8.89 -7.96
CA GLN A 309 5.99 -8.45 -8.07
C GLN A 309 6.32 -7.08 -7.47
N VAL A 310 5.37 -6.24 -7.05
CA VAL A 310 5.70 -4.99 -6.34
C VAL A 310 6.43 -5.26 -5.00
N MET A 311 7.51 -4.53 -4.74
CA MET A 311 8.43 -4.75 -3.62
C MET A 311 8.57 -3.48 -2.79
N PHE A 312 7.58 -3.24 -1.92
CA PHE A 312 7.59 -2.14 -0.96
C PHE A 312 8.73 -2.27 0.05
N GLN A 313 9.30 -1.15 0.51
CA GLN A 313 10.29 -1.13 1.58
C GLN A 313 10.15 0.15 2.44
N PRO A 314 10.06 0.08 3.78
CA PRO A 314 10.14 1.29 4.63
C PRO A 314 11.43 2.10 4.44
N GLY A 315 12.50 1.46 3.96
CA GLY A 315 13.76 2.11 3.58
C GLY A 315 13.67 3.00 2.33
N HIS A 316 12.59 2.93 1.56
CA HIS A 316 12.31 3.87 0.48
C HIS A 316 11.77 5.18 1.06
N ILE A 317 12.67 6.12 1.33
CA ILE A 317 12.40 7.51 1.72
C ILE A 317 12.96 8.48 0.67
N VAL A 318 12.43 9.70 0.66
CA VAL A 318 12.87 10.83 -0.18
C VAL A 318 13.36 11.98 0.69
N ARG A 319 14.01 12.99 0.09
CA ARG A 319 14.45 14.20 0.80
C ARG A 319 13.30 14.79 1.62
N GLY A 320 13.58 15.10 2.88
CA GLY A 320 12.62 15.71 3.80
C GLY A 320 11.77 14.73 4.60
N ILE A 321 11.99 13.43 4.44
CA ILE A 321 11.47 12.38 5.34
C ILE A 321 12.69 11.63 5.89
N ASP A 322 12.68 11.35 7.19
CA ASP A 322 13.74 10.59 7.88
C ASP A 322 13.14 9.68 8.96
N PHE A 323 13.97 8.79 9.52
CA PHE A 323 13.57 7.79 10.49
C PHE A 323 13.61 8.30 11.94
N THR A 324 13.06 7.49 12.85
CA THR A 324 13.29 7.62 14.29
C THR A 324 13.89 6.35 14.85
N ASP A 325 14.30 6.41 16.11
CA ASP A 325 14.99 5.33 16.83
C ASP A 325 14.02 4.24 17.36
N ASP A 326 12.79 4.19 16.83
CA ASP A 326 11.80 3.12 17.00
C ASP A 326 12.44 1.75 16.64
N PRO A 327 12.66 0.85 17.61
CA PRO A 327 13.44 -0.38 17.36
C PRO A 327 12.77 -1.36 16.40
N LEU A 328 11.45 -1.27 16.23
CA LEU A 328 10.74 -2.05 15.22
C LEU A 328 10.94 -1.45 13.82
N LEU A 329 10.91 -0.13 13.67
CA LEU A 329 11.19 0.55 12.39
C LEU A 329 12.61 0.23 11.90
N GLN A 330 13.60 0.31 12.79
CA GLN A 330 15.01 0.09 12.46
C GLN A 330 15.26 -1.29 11.84
N GLY A 331 14.77 -2.37 12.45
CA GLY A 331 14.91 -3.72 11.87
C GLY A 331 14.06 -3.96 10.60
N ARG A 332 12.96 -3.24 10.40
CA ARG A 332 12.19 -3.30 9.14
C ARG A 332 12.98 -2.72 7.96
N ILE A 333 13.80 -1.69 8.15
CA ILE A 333 14.63 -1.11 7.07
C ILE A 333 15.58 -2.17 6.48
N PHE A 334 16.19 -3.01 7.33
CA PHE A 334 16.97 -4.17 6.89
C PHE A 334 16.10 -5.24 6.20
N SER A 335 15.06 -5.72 6.90
CA SER A 335 14.31 -6.92 6.49
C SER A 335 13.62 -6.78 5.13
N TYR A 336 13.08 -5.59 4.81
CA TYR A 336 12.38 -5.37 3.54
C TYR A 336 13.30 -5.25 2.34
N LEU A 337 14.61 -4.99 2.52
CA LEU A 337 15.60 -5.03 1.45
C LEU A 337 16.06 -6.48 1.18
N ASP A 338 16.44 -7.18 2.25
CA ASP A 338 16.93 -8.57 2.22
C ASP A 338 15.91 -9.53 1.60
N THR A 339 14.65 -9.48 2.05
CA THR A 339 13.62 -10.45 1.65
C THR A 339 13.33 -10.46 0.13
N GLN A 340 13.68 -9.39 -0.60
CA GLN A 340 13.48 -9.32 -2.04
C GLN A 340 14.48 -10.18 -2.80
N LEU A 341 15.67 -10.45 -2.25
CA LEU A 341 16.65 -11.38 -2.84
C LEU A 341 16.04 -12.78 -2.97
N ASN A 342 15.36 -13.25 -1.93
CA ASN A 342 14.61 -14.51 -1.94
C ASN A 342 13.36 -14.44 -2.84
N ARG A 343 12.60 -13.33 -2.82
CA ARG A 343 11.32 -13.23 -3.56
C ARG A 343 11.48 -12.99 -5.06
N HIS A 344 12.59 -12.38 -5.49
CA HIS A 344 12.91 -12.13 -6.89
C HIS A 344 13.90 -13.13 -7.48
N GLY A 345 14.78 -13.72 -6.65
CA GLY A 345 15.90 -14.54 -7.10
C GLY A 345 17.15 -13.75 -7.50
N GLY A 346 17.24 -12.46 -7.16
CA GLY A 346 18.39 -11.62 -7.48
C GLY A 346 18.27 -10.18 -6.97
N PRO A 347 19.33 -9.36 -7.10
CA PRO A 347 19.39 -7.99 -6.56
C PRO A 347 18.73 -6.92 -7.46
N ASN A 348 18.31 -7.26 -8.68
CA ASN A 348 17.81 -6.31 -9.67
C ASN A 348 16.27 -6.10 -9.60
N PHE A 349 15.63 -6.32 -8.45
CA PHE A 349 14.16 -6.24 -8.30
C PHE A 349 13.59 -4.84 -8.55
N GLU A 350 14.34 -3.76 -8.27
CA GLU A 350 13.96 -2.39 -8.63
C GLU A 350 13.96 -2.13 -10.14
N GLN A 351 14.44 -3.08 -10.96
CA GLN A 351 14.35 -3.03 -12.42
C GLN A 351 13.06 -3.65 -12.97
N ILE A 352 12.26 -4.34 -12.16
CA ILE A 352 10.92 -4.80 -12.58
C ILE A 352 10.04 -3.56 -12.86
N PRO A 353 9.25 -3.51 -13.95
CA PRO A 353 8.50 -2.30 -14.35
C PRO A 353 7.65 -1.64 -13.27
N ILE A 354 7.03 -2.42 -12.37
CA ILE A 354 6.25 -1.88 -11.25
C ILE A 354 7.11 -1.32 -10.10
N ASN A 355 8.38 -1.71 -10.01
CA ASN A 355 9.29 -1.18 -8.99
C ASN A 355 10.09 0.03 -9.49
N ARG A 356 10.45 0.07 -10.78
CA ARG A 356 11.19 1.19 -11.39
C ARG A 356 10.61 2.56 -10.98
N PRO A 357 11.43 3.52 -10.54
CA PRO A 357 10.98 4.89 -10.30
C PRO A 357 10.59 5.59 -11.62
N ARG A 358 9.81 6.67 -11.52
CA ARG A 358 9.42 7.52 -12.68
C ARG A 358 10.46 8.59 -13.03
N VAL A 359 11.72 8.40 -12.59
CA VAL A 359 12.82 9.36 -12.72
C VAL A 359 14.16 8.66 -13.01
N PRO A 360 15.14 9.34 -13.63
CA PRO A 360 16.42 8.71 -13.99
C PRO A 360 17.21 8.16 -12.80
N VAL A 361 17.80 6.97 -12.98
CA VAL A 361 18.64 6.28 -11.98
C VAL A 361 20.09 6.31 -12.45
N HIS A 362 20.97 6.91 -11.63
CA HIS A 362 22.41 7.00 -11.92
C HIS A 362 23.23 6.63 -10.68
N ASN A 363 23.89 5.46 -10.72
CA ASN A 363 24.74 4.98 -9.64
C ASN A 363 25.86 4.06 -10.18
N ASN A 364 26.63 3.48 -9.26
CA ASN A 364 27.74 2.58 -9.57
C ASN A 364 27.42 1.09 -9.36
N ASN A 365 26.15 0.73 -9.17
CA ASN A 365 25.73 -0.67 -9.11
C ASN A 365 25.87 -1.28 -10.52
N ARG A 366 26.32 -2.54 -10.60
CA ARG A 366 26.56 -3.28 -11.84
C ARG A 366 26.10 -4.73 -11.69
N ASP A 367 26.07 -5.44 -12.82
CA ASP A 367 25.91 -6.89 -12.90
C ASP A 367 24.66 -7.41 -12.16
N GLY A 368 24.77 -8.54 -11.44
CA GLY A 368 23.66 -9.23 -10.80
C GLY A 368 22.78 -10.02 -11.78
N ALA A 369 22.05 -11.02 -11.26
CA ALA A 369 21.11 -11.79 -12.06
C ALA A 369 19.99 -10.89 -12.62
N GLY A 370 19.54 -11.16 -13.86
CA GLY A 370 18.43 -10.45 -14.48
C GLY A 370 18.69 -8.96 -14.80
N GLN A 371 19.94 -8.54 -14.96
CA GLN A 371 20.32 -7.17 -15.32
C GLN A 371 19.66 -6.73 -16.64
N GLN A 372 18.88 -5.65 -16.61
CA GLN A 372 18.08 -5.14 -17.75
C GLN A 372 18.65 -3.85 -18.36
N TYR A 373 19.69 -3.25 -17.75
CA TYR A 373 20.41 -2.10 -18.30
C TYR A 373 21.77 -2.51 -18.87
N ILE A 374 22.27 -1.72 -19.82
CA ILE A 374 23.66 -1.78 -20.31
C ILE A 374 24.36 -0.49 -19.84
N PRO A 375 25.09 -0.48 -18.71
CA PRO A 375 25.65 0.75 -18.15
C PRO A 375 26.80 1.29 -19.01
N LEU A 376 26.59 2.45 -19.65
CA LEU A 376 27.62 3.11 -20.47
C LEU A 376 28.78 3.70 -19.64
N ASN A 377 28.59 3.90 -18.33
CA ASN A 377 29.66 4.37 -17.45
C ASN A 377 30.64 3.24 -17.09
N THR A 378 31.79 3.24 -17.77
CA THR A 378 32.93 2.33 -17.56
C THR A 378 33.67 2.52 -16.24
N ALA A 379 33.55 3.69 -15.58
CA ALA A 379 34.13 3.95 -14.27
C ALA A 379 33.06 3.78 -13.16
N ALA A 380 32.82 2.52 -12.78
CA ALA A 380 31.84 2.12 -11.78
C ALA A 380 32.31 2.35 -10.32
N TYR A 381 32.95 3.48 -10.03
CA TYR A 381 33.43 3.85 -8.69
C TYR A 381 33.46 5.37 -8.51
N SER A 382 33.51 5.83 -7.25
CA SER A 382 33.56 7.25 -6.91
C SER A 382 34.38 7.48 -5.62
N PRO A 383 35.17 8.56 -5.52
CA PRO A 383 35.48 9.53 -6.57
C PRO A 383 36.34 8.90 -7.69
N ASN A 384 36.18 9.39 -8.92
CA ASN A 384 37.04 9.01 -10.05
C ASN A 384 37.26 10.21 -10.99
N SER A 385 38.34 10.18 -11.77
CA SER A 385 38.63 11.16 -12.82
C SER A 385 38.32 10.67 -14.24
N VAL A 386 38.11 9.36 -14.43
CA VAL A 386 37.97 8.70 -15.73
C VAL A 386 36.69 9.11 -16.46
N ASN A 387 35.62 9.42 -15.73
CA ASN A 387 34.35 9.91 -16.29
C ASN A 387 34.01 11.35 -15.85
N ASN A 388 35.01 12.13 -15.42
CA ASN A 388 34.87 13.46 -14.83
C ASN A 388 34.11 13.52 -13.49
N GLY A 389 34.03 12.41 -12.74
CA GLY A 389 33.47 12.36 -11.39
C GLY A 389 31.96 12.10 -11.32
N TYR A 390 31.35 11.58 -12.40
CA TYR A 390 29.91 11.31 -12.48
C TYR A 390 29.56 9.84 -12.16
N PRO A 391 28.33 9.55 -11.69
CA PRO A 391 27.37 10.51 -11.12
C PRO A 391 27.96 11.22 -9.90
N GLU A 392 27.73 12.53 -9.81
CA GLU A 392 28.32 13.40 -8.79
C GLU A 392 27.87 12.97 -7.38
N THR A 393 28.81 12.84 -6.45
CA THR A 393 28.48 12.62 -5.03
C THR A 393 27.93 13.91 -4.43
N GLY A 394 26.70 13.85 -3.89
CA GLY A 394 25.99 15.02 -3.38
C GLY A 394 26.76 15.83 -2.32
N LYS A 395 26.62 17.16 -2.37
CA LYS A 395 27.37 18.15 -1.56
C LYS A 395 26.90 18.25 -0.09
N SER A 396 26.49 17.15 0.55
CA SER A 396 26.00 17.15 1.95
C SER A 396 27.04 17.71 2.94
N ASN A 397 28.31 17.35 2.76
CA ASN A 397 29.44 17.81 3.58
C ASN A 397 29.61 19.34 3.66
N TYR A 398 29.03 20.08 2.71
CA TYR A 398 29.19 21.53 2.58
C TYR A 398 28.20 22.29 3.49
N TYR A 399 26.99 21.76 3.68
CA TYR A 399 25.96 22.37 4.55
C TYR A 399 26.19 22.06 6.04
N PHE A 400 26.89 20.96 6.34
CA PHE A 400 27.22 20.56 7.72
C PHE A 400 28.07 21.63 8.43
N TYR A 401 29.21 22.03 7.84
CA TYR A 401 30.12 23.00 8.47
C TYR A 401 29.43 24.35 8.77
N ASN A 402 28.64 24.87 7.84
CA ASN A 402 27.93 26.14 8.00
C ASN A 402 26.71 26.07 8.94
N SER A 403 26.30 24.87 9.36
CA SER A 403 25.19 24.66 10.30
C SER A 403 25.62 24.44 11.76
N LEU A 404 26.85 23.99 11.98
CA LEU A 404 27.46 23.82 13.30
C LEU A 404 27.68 25.16 14.02
N ILE A 405 27.60 25.18 15.35
CA ILE A 405 27.98 26.38 16.12
C ILE A 405 29.52 26.55 16.13
N PRO A 406 30.07 27.77 16.35
CA PRO A 406 31.53 28.01 16.25
C PRO A 406 32.42 27.12 17.13
N ALA A 407 31.90 26.62 18.26
CA ALA A 407 32.59 25.65 19.11
C ALA A 407 32.69 24.26 18.44
N GLU A 408 31.61 23.77 17.84
CA GLU A 408 31.55 22.48 17.15
C GLU A 408 32.36 22.50 15.85
N GLN A 409 32.31 23.61 15.09
CA GLN A 409 33.22 23.86 13.97
C GLN A 409 34.68 23.74 14.41
N GLN A 410 35.04 24.28 15.57
CA GLN A 410 36.40 24.19 16.11
C GLN A 410 36.77 22.78 16.61
N PHE A 411 35.81 22.00 17.13
CA PHE A 411 36.05 20.59 17.47
C PHE A 411 36.25 19.73 16.23
N LEU A 412 35.41 19.87 15.20
CA LEU A 412 35.55 19.21 13.90
C LEU A 412 36.92 19.52 13.26
N ILE A 413 37.33 20.79 13.26
CA ILE A 413 38.65 21.22 12.78
C ILE A 413 39.78 20.55 13.55
N ASN A 414 39.66 20.39 14.87
CA ASN A 414 40.70 19.76 15.68
C ASN A 414 40.78 18.24 15.45
N ALA A 415 39.66 17.56 15.21
CA ALA A 415 39.65 16.16 14.79
C ALA A 415 40.31 15.99 13.41
N ILE A 416 39.94 16.81 12.43
CA ILE A 416 40.54 16.77 11.07
C ILE A 416 42.04 17.06 11.13
N ARG A 417 42.48 18.05 11.93
CA ARG A 417 43.91 18.33 12.18
C ARG A 417 44.65 17.12 12.76
N PHE A 418 44.06 16.44 13.75
CA PHE A 418 44.65 15.27 14.39
C PHE A 418 44.82 14.13 13.39
N GLU A 419 43.74 13.68 12.74
CA GLU A 419 43.80 12.57 11.79
C GLU A 419 44.69 12.88 10.57
N ALA A 420 44.54 14.06 9.97
CA ALA A 420 45.34 14.44 8.80
C ALA A 420 46.84 14.60 9.14
N SER A 421 47.20 14.88 10.41
CA SER A 421 48.61 14.92 10.81
C SER A 421 49.30 13.55 10.72
N GLN A 422 48.58 12.45 11.00
CA GLN A 422 49.09 11.08 11.02
C GLN A 422 49.37 10.52 9.61
N LEU A 423 48.82 11.12 8.56
CA LEU A 423 49.05 10.71 7.17
C LEU A 423 50.54 10.86 6.79
N THR A 424 51.15 9.79 6.27
CA THR A 424 52.58 9.79 5.90
C THR A 424 52.84 10.36 4.50
N SER A 425 51.87 10.27 3.58
CA SER A 425 52.01 10.78 2.21
C SER A 425 51.67 12.26 2.10
N SER A 426 52.63 13.07 1.65
CA SER A 426 52.45 14.50 1.36
C SER A 426 51.40 14.74 0.27
N VAL A 427 51.35 13.88 -0.76
CA VAL A 427 50.35 13.97 -1.85
C VAL A 427 48.94 13.77 -1.30
N VAL A 428 48.74 12.83 -0.37
CA VAL A 428 47.42 12.61 0.26
C VAL A 428 47.05 13.79 1.16
N LYS A 429 47.99 14.34 1.95
CA LYS A 429 47.76 15.56 2.74
C LYS A 429 47.35 16.75 1.87
N SER A 430 48.02 17.01 0.75
CA SER A 430 47.64 18.07 -0.20
C SER A 430 46.27 17.82 -0.83
N ASN A 431 45.95 16.58 -1.21
CA ASN A 431 44.64 16.23 -1.77
C ASN A 431 43.50 16.45 -0.77
N VAL A 432 43.73 16.15 0.52
CA VAL A 432 42.78 16.44 1.62
C VAL A 432 42.54 17.95 1.74
N LEU A 433 43.61 18.76 1.72
CA LEU A 433 43.46 20.23 1.76
C LEU A 433 42.68 20.77 0.56
N ILE A 434 42.88 20.24 -0.64
CA ILE A 434 42.12 20.62 -1.84
C ILE A 434 40.62 20.31 -1.69
N GLN A 435 40.24 19.17 -1.08
CA GLN A 435 38.82 18.87 -0.84
C GLN A 435 38.23 19.73 0.28
N LEU A 436 38.99 20.01 1.36
CA LEU A 436 38.53 20.90 2.43
C LEU A 436 38.33 22.33 1.94
N ASN A 437 39.16 22.80 1.00
CA ASN A 437 39.09 24.16 0.45
C ASN A 437 37.79 24.42 -0.32
N ARG A 438 37.26 23.39 -0.98
CA ARG A 438 35.95 23.43 -1.65
C ARG A 438 34.78 23.51 -0.66
N VAL A 439 34.93 22.91 0.52
CA VAL A 439 33.92 23.00 1.59
C VAL A 439 33.95 24.36 2.27
N SER A 440 35.14 24.86 2.62
CA SER A 440 35.35 26.23 3.11
C SER A 440 36.84 26.60 3.08
N HIS A 441 37.17 27.79 2.55
CA HIS A 441 38.53 28.29 2.53
C HIS A 441 39.10 28.50 3.96
N ASP A 442 38.27 28.87 4.93
CA ASP A 442 38.66 29.01 6.34
C ASP A 442 39.00 27.65 6.98
N LEU A 443 38.17 26.63 6.74
CA LEU A 443 38.43 25.25 7.14
C LEU A 443 39.77 24.75 6.59
N ALA A 444 40.05 24.98 5.30
CA ALA A 444 41.31 24.61 4.68
C ALA A 444 42.52 25.36 5.28
N LYS A 445 42.43 26.69 5.46
CA LYS A 445 43.46 27.50 6.14
C LYS A 445 43.80 26.93 7.53
N ARG A 446 42.75 26.66 8.32
CA ARG A 446 42.88 26.20 9.72
C ARG A 446 43.43 24.78 9.83
N VAL A 447 43.21 23.90 8.84
CA VAL A 447 43.83 22.56 8.80
C VAL A 447 45.26 22.62 8.25
N ALA A 448 45.50 23.36 7.16
CA ALA A 448 46.82 23.49 6.52
C ALA A 448 47.91 24.00 7.49
N SER A 449 47.55 24.90 8.41
CA SER A 449 48.47 25.45 9.42
C SER A 449 49.07 24.39 10.37
N VAL A 450 48.43 23.22 10.52
CA VAL A 450 48.94 22.10 11.34
C VAL A 450 49.69 21.07 10.49
N LEU A 451 49.35 20.95 9.19
CA LEU A 451 50.04 20.06 8.25
C LEU A 451 51.35 20.66 7.71
N ASN A 452 51.60 21.95 7.94
CA ASN A 452 52.73 22.73 7.42
C ASN A 452 52.84 22.65 5.89
N LEU A 453 51.70 22.77 5.21
CA LEU A 453 51.55 22.78 3.76
C LEU A 453 50.98 24.12 3.29
N PRO A 454 51.24 24.55 2.04
CA PRO A 454 50.57 25.70 1.46
C PRO A 454 49.05 25.47 1.44
N VAL A 455 48.30 26.52 1.75
CA VAL A 455 46.84 26.53 1.52
C VAL A 455 46.61 26.59 0.01
N PRO A 456 45.68 25.81 -0.56
CA PRO A 456 45.21 26.04 -1.93
C PRO A 456 44.59 27.44 -2.08
N ASP A 457 44.63 28.00 -3.29
CA ASP A 457 43.89 29.24 -3.60
C ASP A 457 42.38 29.04 -3.40
N GLU A 458 41.64 30.12 -3.15
CA GLU A 458 40.20 30.07 -2.84
C GLU A 458 39.37 29.46 -4.00
N ASP A 459 38.50 28.49 -3.68
CA ASP A 459 37.62 27.78 -4.63
C ASP A 459 36.16 28.00 -4.18
N ASP A 460 35.66 29.20 -4.46
CA ASP A 460 34.37 29.73 -3.96
C ASP A 460 33.13 29.09 -4.62
N THR A 461 33.34 28.19 -5.58
CA THR A 461 32.36 27.48 -6.42
C THR A 461 31.18 26.86 -5.66
N TYR A 462 31.29 26.63 -4.34
CA TYR A 462 30.31 25.88 -3.53
C TYR A 462 29.87 26.55 -2.20
N TYR A 463 30.31 27.77 -1.87
CA TYR A 463 29.98 28.42 -0.58
C TYR A 463 28.54 29.01 -0.56
N ASN A 464 27.79 28.89 0.55
CA ASN A 464 26.42 29.42 0.70
C ASN A 464 25.88 29.45 2.17
N ASP A 465 24.77 30.18 2.42
CA ASP A 465 24.28 30.59 3.76
C ASP A 465 22.77 30.33 4.08
N ASN A 466 22.06 29.43 3.39
CA ASN A 466 20.56 29.37 3.36
C ASN A 466 19.84 28.52 4.46
N LYS A 467 18.60 28.91 4.89
CA LYS A 467 17.65 28.16 5.80
C LYS A 467 16.14 28.55 5.61
N THR A 468 15.11 27.66 5.75
CA THR A 468 13.62 27.97 5.65
C THR A 468 12.62 26.82 6.10
N SER A 469 11.27 27.02 6.18
CA SER A 469 10.24 26.12 6.84
C SER A 469 8.67 26.34 6.63
N SER A 470 7.82 25.27 6.79
CA SER A 470 6.39 25.19 7.31
C SER A 470 5.08 25.09 6.41
N ILE A 471 3.90 24.62 6.97
CA ILE A 471 2.71 23.92 6.31
C ILE A 471 1.30 24.11 7.04
N THR A 472 0.08 23.73 6.49
CA THR A 472 -1.10 22.92 7.10
C THR A 472 -2.59 23.13 6.60
N ILE A 473 -3.52 22.11 6.72
CA ILE A 473 -4.96 22.01 6.25
C ILE A 473 -5.89 21.03 7.11
N PHE A 474 -7.24 20.98 6.93
CA PHE A 474 -8.30 20.00 7.45
C PHE A 474 -9.56 19.96 6.50
N GLY A 475 -10.64 19.11 6.54
CA GLY A 475 -11.13 17.92 7.32
C GLY A 475 -12.65 17.52 7.08
N ASP A 476 -13.17 16.47 7.79
CA ASP A 476 -14.59 16.02 8.09
C ASP A 476 -15.51 15.01 7.27
N GLU A 477 -16.31 14.24 8.06
CA GLU A 477 -17.45 13.27 7.88
C GLU A 477 -17.55 12.23 6.70
N LEU A 478 -18.62 11.41 6.68
CA LEU A 478 -18.79 10.19 5.84
C LEU A 478 -19.73 10.44 4.63
N PRO A 479 -19.20 10.60 3.39
CA PRO A 479 -19.93 11.32 2.35
C PRO A 479 -20.85 10.50 1.42
N THR A 480 -20.81 9.17 1.40
CA THR A 480 -21.49 8.38 0.34
C THR A 480 -21.91 6.95 0.72
N ILE A 481 -22.93 6.44 0.03
CA ILE A 481 -23.37 5.03 0.02
C ILE A 481 -23.15 4.34 -1.34
N ALA A 482 -22.45 4.99 -2.27
CA ALA A 482 -22.10 4.39 -3.56
C ALA A 482 -21.37 3.06 -3.36
N THR A 483 -21.58 2.09 -4.27
CA THR A 483 -21.05 0.70 -4.25
C THR A 483 -21.57 -0.26 -3.17
N LEU A 484 -22.47 0.15 -2.27
CA LEU A 484 -23.13 -0.82 -1.38
C LEU A 484 -24.09 -1.72 -2.19
N ASN A 485 -24.06 -3.02 -1.89
CA ASN A 485 -24.75 -4.05 -2.69
C ASN A 485 -26.14 -4.38 -2.10
N VAL A 486 -27.22 -4.16 -2.85
CA VAL A 486 -28.58 -4.54 -2.40
C VAL A 486 -29.05 -5.82 -3.12
N GLY A 487 -29.34 -6.87 -2.34
CA GLY A 487 -29.86 -8.14 -2.85
C GLY A 487 -31.38 -8.10 -2.98
N VAL A 488 -31.89 -7.92 -4.20
CA VAL A 488 -33.34 -7.90 -4.48
C VAL A 488 -33.82 -9.32 -4.81
N LEU A 489 -34.59 -9.92 -3.91
CA LEU A 489 -35.15 -11.26 -4.05
C LEU A 489 -36.46 -11.21 -4.84
N VAL A 490 -36.45 -11.79 -6.05
CA VAL A 490 -37.57 -11.78 -7.02
C VAL A 490 -38.03 -13.19 -7.40
N SER A 491 -39.26 -13.32 -7.87
CA SER A 491 -39.81 -14.60 -8.37
C SER A 491 -40.10 -14.55 -9.86
N VAL A 492 -39.41 -15.40 -10.65
CA VAL A 492 -39.67 -15.57 -12.10
C VAL A 492 -41.08 -16.07 -12.43
N LYS A 493 -41.85 -16.51 -11.43
CA LYS A 493 -43.27 -16.87 -11.58
C LYS A 493 -44.22 -15.66 -11.50
N ASN A 494 -43.73 -14.47 -11.19
CA ASN A 494 -44.51 -13.24 -11.10
C ASN A 494 -43.80 -12.10 -11.88
N ASN A 495 -44.37 -11.71 -13.01
CA ASN A 495 -43.75 -10.69 -13.87
C ASN A 495 -43.62 -9.32 -13.19
N ALA A 496 -44.55 -8.95 -12.30
CA ALA A 496 -44.46 -7.70 -11.55
C ALA A 496 -43.29 -7.71 -10.55
N SER A 497 -42.95 -8.88 -9.99
CA SER A 497 -41.76 -9.07 -9.14
C SER A 497 -40.47 -8.79 -9.92
N LEU A 498 -40.40 -9.19 -11.19
CA LEU A 498 -39.27 -8.91 -12.09
C LEU A 498 -39.22 -7.43 -12.55
N THR A 499 -40.37 -6.77 -12.70
CA THR A 499 -40.41 -5.33 -13.04
C THR A 499 -39.88 -4.46 -11.90
N GLN A 500 -40.19 -4.81 -10.64
CA GLN A 500 -39.75 -4.07 -9.45
C GLN A 500 -38.22 -4.03 -9.27
N SER A 501 -37.47 -5.02 -9.77
CA SER A 501 -36.00 -5.06 -9.60
C SER A 501 -35.22 -4.20 -10.60
N GLY A 502 -35.87 -3.57 -11.58
CA GLY A 502 -35.25 -2.65 -12.56
C GLY A 502 -34.19 -3.27 -13.51
N LYS A 503 -33.80 -4.53 -13.32
CA LYS A 503 -32.79 -5.26 -14.08
C LYS A 503 -33.25 -6.68 -14.40
N SER A 504 -32.93 -7.18 -15.60
CA SER A 504 -33.11 -8.57 -16.03
C SER A 504 -32.01 -9.49 -15.46
N GLY A 505 -32.01 -9.68 -14.14
CA GLY A 505 -30.99 -10.44 -13.41
C GLY A 505 -31.15 -11.97 -13.49
N ASN A 506 -30.39 -12.64 -14.35
CA ASN A 506 -30.40 -14.10 -14.52
C ASN A 506 -29.61 -14.88 -13.44
N SER A 507 -29.67 -14.48 -12.17
CA SER A 507 -28.95 -15.15 -11.07
C SER A 507 -29.85 -16.12 -10.29
N ILE A 508 -29.43 -17.38 -10.16
CA ILE A 508 -30.17 -18.39 -9.39
C ILE A 508 -29.80 -18.35 -7.90
N PHE A 509 -30.80 -18.52 -7.01
CA PHE A 509 -30.61 -18.50 -5.54
C PHE A 509 -29.58 -19.53 -5.02
N TYR A 510 -29.24 -20.57 -5.80
CA TYR A 510 -28.15 -21.50 -5.49
C TYR A 510 -26.83 -20.78 -5.18
N LEU A 511 -26.49 -19.77 -5.99
CA LEU A 511 -25.26 -18.98 -5.91
C LEU A 511 -25.39 -17.75 -4.99
N TRP A 512 -26.58 -17.46 -4.47
CA TRP A 512 -26.82 -16.30 -3.60
C TRP A 512 -26.76 -16.66 -2.12
N ASP A 513 -26.25 -15.71 -1.35
CA ASP A 513 -25.98 -15.79 0.07
C ASP A 513 -26.07 -14.38 0.67
N ALA A 514 -26.49 -14.24 1.93
CA ALA A 514 -26.62 -12.93 2.59
C ALA A 514 -25.28 -12.19 2.73
N THR A 515 -24.15 -12.92 2.72
CA THR A 515 -22.80 -12.36 2.86
C THR A 515 -22.36 -11.47 1.69
N LEU A 516 -23.03 -11.57 0.53
CA LEU A 516 -22.68 -10.81 -0.68
C LEU A 516 -23.34 -9.42 -0.75
N PHE A 517 -24.22 -9.10 0.20
CA PHE A 517 -25.08 -7.91 0.15
C PHE A 517 -25.00 -7.10 1.45
N ASP A 518 -25.12 -5.78 1.34
CA ASP A 518 -25.19 -4.83 2.45
C ASP A 518 -26.63 -4.66 2.96
N GLY A 519 -27.63 -4.98 2.13
CA GLY A 519 -29.04 -5.06 2.51
C GLY A 519 -29.84 -5.99 1.60
N ILE A 520 -30.98 -6.50 2.09
CA ILE A 520 -31.86 -7.40 1.34
C ILE A 520 -33.26 -6.78 1.17
N ILE A 521 -33.80 -6.83 -0.05
CA ILE A 521 -35.19 -6.42 -0.35
C ILE A 521 -35.95 -7.61 -0.95
N VAL A 522 -37.17 -7.88 -0.48
CA VAL A 522 -38.09 -8.85 -1.09
C VAL A 522 -39.14 -8.10 -1.93
N ALA A 523 -39.17 -8.36 -3.24
CA ALA A 523 -40.13 -7.74 -4.14
C ALA A 523 -41.54 -8.35 -3.98
N ASN A 524 -42.59 -7.55 -4.16
CA ASN A 524 -43.98 -7.99 -4.11
C ASN A 524 -44.23 -9.08 -5.17
N GLY A 525 -44.75 -10.23 -4.77
CA GLY A 525 -44.88 -11.43 -5.60
C GLY A 525 -43.82 -12.52 -5.33
N ALA A 526 -42.75 -12.19 -4.59
CA ALA A 526 -41.70 -13.15 -4.22
C ALA A 526 -41.99 -13.93 -2.93
N GLU A 527 -43.00 -13.55 -2.13
CA GLU A 527 -43.41 -14.25 -0.91
C GLU A 527 -43.70 -15.74 -1.12
N THR A 528 -44.15 -16.12 -2.32
CA THR A 528 -44.39 -17.52 -2.70
C THR A 528 -43.15 -18.41 -2.52
N LEU A 529 -41.94 -17.86 -2.63
CA LEU A 529 -40.67 -18.56 -2.41
C LEU A 529 -40.42 -18.95 -0.96
N PHE A 530 -40.99 -18.19 -0.01
CA PHE A 530 -40.82 -18.34 1.44
C PHE A 530 -41.85 -19.29 2.06
N THR A 531 -42.76 -19.88 1.27
CA THR A 531 -43.79 -20.79 1.78
C THR A 531 -43.19 -22.08 2.34
N ASN A 532 -43.72 -22.55 3.48
CA ASN A 532 -43.26 -23.78 4.11
C ASN A 532 -43.37 -24.98 3.15
N GLY A 533 -42.23 -25.55 2.76
CA GLY A 533 -42.17 -26.62 1.77
C GLY A 533 -42.10 -26.17 0.30
N SER A 534 -41.68 -24.93 0.01
CA SER A 534 -41.37 -24.51 -1.36
C SER A 534 -40.22 -25.36 -1.93
N LYS A 535 -40.57 -26.34 -2.78
CA LYS A 535 -39.61 -27.30 -3.37
C LYS A 535 -39.16 -26.80 -4.74
N SER A 536 -37.86 -26.62 -4.87
CA SER A 536 -37.17 -26.20 -6.08
C SER A 536 -35.97 -27.10 -6.32
N THR A 537 -35.68 -27.43 -7.58
CA THR A 537 -34.42 -28.05 -7.99
C THR A 537 -33.33 -27.02 -8.29
N TYR A 538 -33.68 -25.74 -8.36
CA TYR A 538 -32.78 -24.64 -8.73
C TYR A 538 -32.07 -23.97 -7.54
N PHE A 539 -32.37 -24.38 -6.31
CA PHE A 539 -31.72 -23.92 -5.08
C PHE A 539 -31.94 -24.90 -3.92
N PRO A 540 -31.04 -24.95 -2.91
CA PRO A 540 -31.25 -25.77 -1.73
C PRO A 540 -32.54 -25.39 -0.99
N ALA A 541 -33.15 -26.37 -0.30
CA ALA A 541 -34.37 -26.14 0.48
C ALA A 541 -34.21 -24.93 1.43
N ASP A 542 -35.27 -24.14 1.55
CA ASP A 542 -35.36 -22.98 2.46
C ASP A 542 -34.38 -21.81 2.19
N ARG A 543 -33.53 -21.87 1.15
CA ARG A 543 -32.53 -20.83 0.83
C ARG A 543 -33.08 -19.39 0.77
N PRO A 544 -34.25 -19.08 0.19
CA PRO A 544 -34.78 -17.70 0.18
C PRO A 544 -35.03 -17.16 1.60
N ARG A 545 -35.60 -17.97 2.50
CA ARG A 545 -35.84 -17.62 3.90
C ARG A 545 -34.52 -17.48 4.65
N GLN A 546 -33.56 -18.37 4.39
CA GLN A 546 -32.20 -18.28 4.94
C GLN A 546 -31.55 -16.93 4.59
N ILE A 547 -31.53 -16.52 3.32
CA ILE A 547 -30.89 -15.25 2.90
C ILE A 547 -31.50 -14.04 3.65
N LEU A 548 -32.81 -14.02 3.84
CA LEU A 548 -33.50 -12.94 4.54
C LEU A 548 -33.22 -12.94 6.05
N LEU A 549 -33.20 -14.13 6.68
CA LEU A 549 -32.95 -14.29 8.11
C LEU A 549 -31.47 -14.04 8.47
N ASP A 550 -30.53 -14.61 7.73
CA ASP A 550 -29.09 -14.40 7.93
C ASP A 550 -28.76 -12.90 7.79
N ALA A 551 -29.35 -12.21 6.79
CA ALA A 551 -29.22 -10.76 6.65
C ALA A 551 -29.77 -9.97 7.85
N TYR A 552 -30.95 -10.34 8.38
CA TYR A 552 -31.52 -9.68 9.55
C TYR A 552 -30.67 -9.89 10.81
N ASN A 553 -30.24 -11.13 11.05
CA ASN A 553 -29.41 -11.52 12.20
C ASN A 553 -28.05 -10.80 12.19
N TRP A 554 -27.43 -10.66 11.02
CA TRP A 554 -26.17 -9.92 10.85
C TRP A 554 -26.36 -8.40 10.80
N GLY A 555 -27.48 -7.88 11.35
CA GLY A 555 -27.74 -6.46 11.51
C GLY A 555 -27.97 -5.67 10.22
N LYS A 556 -28.21 -6.29 9.06
CA LYS A 556 -28.40 -5.55 7.80
C LYS A 556 -29.79 -4.88 7.73
N PRO A 557 -29.96 -3.77 6.99
CA PRO A 557 -31.28 -3.34 6.56
C PRO A 557 -31.98 -4.45 5.75
N VAL A 558 -33.23 -4.76 6.11
CA VAL A 558 -34.09 -5.72 5.40
C VAL A 558 -35.44 -5.08 5.07
N GLY A 559 -35.95 -5.28 3.86
CA GLY A 559 -37.14 -4.59 3.36
C GLY A 559 -38.05 -5.47 2.51
N THR A 560 -39.34 -5.12 2.44
CA THR A 560 -40.34 -5.89 1.68
C THR A 560 -41.41 -4.98 1.08
N LEU A 561 -41.72 -5.13 -0.21
CA LEU A 561 -42.84 -4.42 -0.85
C LEU A 561 -44.18 -5.14 -0.64
N GLY A 562 -45.18 -4.43 -0.12
CA GLY A 562 -46.59 -4.87 -0.12
C GLY A 562 -46.81 -6.23 0.54
N ASN A 563 -47.25 -7.24 -0.24
CA ASN A 563 -47.53 -8.58 0.30
C ASN A 563 -46.26 -9.36 0.68
N ALA A 564 -45.09 -8.93 0.20
CA ALA A 564 -43.81 -9.54 0.54
C ALA A 564 -43.49 -9.48 2.04
N ARG A 565 -44.16 -8.62 2.82
CA ARG A 565 -44.07 -8.59 4.31
C ARG A 565 -44.33 -9.94 4.97
N THR A 566 -45.08 -10.83 4.30
CA THR A 566 -45.29 -12.21 4.77
C THR A 566 -44.00 -13.04 4.81
N ALA A 567 -42.99 -12.70 4.01
CA ALA A 567 -41.66 -13.31 4.07
C ALA A 567 -40.96 -13.03 5.41
N LEU A 568 -41.11 -11.82 5.97
CA LEU A 568 -40.61 -11.49 7.32
C LEU A 568 -41.29 -12.36 8.38
N THR A 569 -42.61 -12.53 8.28
CA THR A 569 -43.38 -13.38 9.21
C THR A 569 -42.91 -14.84 9.18
N VAL A 570 -42.63 -15.41 8.00
CA VAL A 570 -42.09 -16.79 7.92
C VAL A 570 -40.62 -16.87 8.32
N ALA A 571 -39.83 -15.81 8.09
CA ALA A 571 -38.47 -15.67 8.63
C ALA A 571 -38.43 -15.40 10.14
N GLN A 572 -39.58 -15.20 10.80
CA GLN A 572 -39.73 -14.82 12.22
C GLN A 572 -39.13 -13.44 12.56
N ILE A 573 -38.98 -12.57 11.57
CA ILE A 573 -38.47 -11.20 11.72
C ILE A 573 -39.61 -10.30 12.20
N SER A 574 -39.38 -9.62 13.33
CA SER A 574 -40.30 -8.62 13.88
C SER A 574 -40.02 -7.23 13.30
N ALA A 575 -41.02 -6.35 13.33
CA ALA A 575 -40.82 -4.94 12.99
C ALA A 575 -39.92 -4.26 14.04
N GLY A 576 -39.01 -3.41 13.57
CA GLY A 576 -37.98 -2.75 14.38
C GLY A 576 -37.10 -1.85 13.51
N ALA A 577 -36.01 -1.31 14.08
CA ALA A 577 -35.09 -0.50 13.31
C ALA A 577 -34.44 -1.31 12.17
N GLY A 578 -34.37 -0.72 10.98
CA GLY A 578 -33.85 -1.38 9.79
C GLY A 578 -34.73 -2.51 9.22
N VAL A 579 -36.03 -2.55 9.56
CA VAL A 579 -37.02 -3.50 9.02
C VAL A 579 -38.14 -2.74 8.31
N TYR A 580 -38.05 -2.64 6.98
CA TYR A 580 -38.89 -1.78 6.14
C TYR A 580 -40.05 -2.58 5.54
N SER A 581 -41.19 -2.65 6.22
CA SER A 581 -42.24 -3.65 5.96
C SER A 581 -43.65 -3.12 5.61
N ASN A 582 -43.88 -1.81 5.71
CA ASN A 582 -45.21 -1.20 5.56
C ASN A 582 -45.38 -0.41 4.26
N VAL A 583 -44.43 -0.54 3.32
CA VAL A 583 -44.35 0.27 2.10
C VAL A 583 -44.94 -0.47 0.90
N THR A 584 -45.72 0.22 0.07
CA THR A 584 -46.28 -0.32 -1.19
C THR A 584 -45.57 0.17 -2.44
N GLU A 585 -45.00 1.38 -2.41
CA GLU A 585 -44.35 2.01 -3.57
C GLU A 585 -42.83 1.82 -3.58
N VAL A 586 -42.25 1.63 -4.77
CA VAL A 586 -40.80 1.37 -4.90
C VAL A 586 -39.96 2.57 -4.43
N ASP A 587 -40.32 3.78 -4.86
CA ASP A 587 -39.54 5.00 -4.58
C ASP A 587 -39.54 5.36 -3.08
N GLU A 588 -40.64 5.07 -2.38
CA GLU A 588 -40.75 5.23 -0.92
C GLU A 588 -39.83 4.22 -0.21
N LEU A 589 -39.84 2.95 -0.62
CA LEU A 589 -38.98 1.93 -0.02
C LEU A 589 -37.50 2.23 -0.26
N VAL A 590 -37.12 2.63 -1.48
CA VAL A 590 -35.74 3.01 -1.80
C VAL A 590 -35.26 4.13 -0.88
N LYS A 591 -36.06 5.18 -0.70
CA LYS A 591 -35.72 6.33 0.15
C LYS A 591 -35.56 5.96 1.63
N GLU A 592 -36.41 5.10 2.18
CA GLU A 592 -36.25 4.63 3.56
C GLU A 592 -35.04 3.69 3.70
N PHE A 593 -34.82 2.82 2.71
CA PHE A 593 -33.76 1.81 2.72
C PHE A 593 -32.36 2.42 2.53
N GLU A 594 -32.24 3.52 1.78
CA GLU A 594 -31.00 4.32 1.69
C GLU A 594 -30.55 4.84 3.06
N ALA A 595 -31.48 5.25 3.93
CA ALA A 595 -31.14 5.63 5.29
C ALA A 595 -30.61 4.43 6.10
N GLY A 596 -31.19 3.25 5.92
CA GLY A 596 -30.69 2.01 6.54
C GLY A 596 -29.32 1.57 6.01
N LEU A 597 -29.01 1.82 4.74
CA LEU A 597 -27.69 1.60 4.17
C LEU A 597 -26.65 2.58 4.72
N LYS A 598 -27.04 3.83 5.03
CA LYS A 598 -26.19 4.79 5.77
C LYS A 598 -25.93 4.36 7.21
N THR A 599 -26.92 3.78 7.89
CA THR A 599 -26.74 3.16 9.22
C THR A 599 -25.83 1.93 9.17
N PHE A 600 -25.85 1.19 8.05
CA PHE A 600 -25.03 0.02 7.71
C PHE A 600 -25.18 -1.22 8.61
N ARG A 601 -25.24 -1.07 9.94
CA ARG A 601 -25.56 -2.15 10.89
C ARG A 601 -26.49 -1.69 12.02
N PHE A 602 -27.52 -2.48 12.23
CA PHE A 602 -28.54 -2.37 13.28
C PHE A 602 -28.12 -3.19 14.49
N VAL A 603 -27.39 -2.54 15.40
CA VAL A 603 -26.67 -3.19 16.51
C VAL A 603 -27.57 -3.61 17.67
N GLU A 604 -28.79 -3.05 17.76
CA GLU A 604 -29.80 -3.37 18.77
C GLU A 604 -30.39 -4.79 18.62
N ARG A 605 -29.97 -5.54 17.59
CA ARG A 605 -30.35 -6.94 17.35
C ARG A 605 -29.40 -7.95 18.01
N PHE A 606 -28.23 -7.52 18.45
CA PHE A 606 -27.29 -8.37 19.18
C PHE A 606 -27.60 -8.32 20.67
N ALA A 607 -27.72 -9.50 21.30
CA ALA A 607 -27.89 -9.58 22.74
C ALA A 607 -26.63 -9.08 23.45
N LEU A 608 -26.82 -8.42 24.59
CA LEU A 608 -25.76 -8.01 25.51
C LEU A 608 -25.85 -8.89 26.77
N ASP A 609 -24.74 -8.98 27.51
CA ASP A 609 -24.74 -9.60 28.84
C ASP A 609 -25.57 -8.76 29.84
N GLU A 610 -26.17 -9.43 30.84
CA GLU A 610 -27.01 -8.83 31.92
C GLU A 610 -26.19 -8.25 33.09
#